data_AF-A0A0Q3FTN0-F1
#
_entry.id   AF-A0A0Q3FTN0-F1
#
_cell.length_a   1.000
_cell.length_b   1.000
_cell.length_c   1.000
_cell.angle_alpha   90.00
_cell.angle_beta   90.00
_cell.angle_gamma   90.00
#
_symmetry.space_group_name_H-M   'P 1'
#
loop_
_entity.id
_entity.type
_entity.pdbx_description
1 polymer ?
#
loop_
_entity_poly.entity_id
_entity_poly.type
_entity_poly.pdbx_seq_one_letter_code
_entity_poly.pdbx_strand_id
1 'polypeptide(L)'
;MAGALLLLYFFVFFFFVVVSRVPAPLLLAAAAADGGCTSTTKTCGSLNISAPFGLVDESEENNCGLQMGFQVHCTDKIPYLGFYERQYRLQILHIFYGNFSLLVSDAHKFQDFNRSSEKGCHVPTANSTSKLGLPFSNSPLNQNLIFYNCTKAPPPPETVSRDELVETVCRNNTFVRAGGQYNGDGVGGGYELEGCNSIAVPVLGKSDSGKVNASDYLELIRNGFLLTWQPPPQQQQPGPQPQAAGSGGKFTEYGLVLFLLEVHSS
;
A
#
# COMPACT_ATOMS: atom_id res chain seq x y z
N MET A 1 34.15 28.49 -64.78
CA MET A 1 32.73 28.62 -64.38
C MET A 1 32.10 27.30 -63.92
N ALA A 2 32.39 26.15 -64.56
CA ALA A 2 31.81 24.85 -64.17
C ALA A 2 32.19 24.34 -62.76
N GLY A 3 33.43 24.57 -62.29
CA GLY A 3 33.89 24.09 -60.98
C GLY A 3 33.22 24.78 -59.78
N ALA A 4 32.88 26.07 -59.91
CA ALA A 4 32.19 26.81 -58.85
C ALA A 4 30.72 26.37 -58.70
N LEU A 5 30.07 26.02 -59.81
CA LEU A 5 28.70 25.47 -59.81
C LEU A 5 28.64 24.07 -59.20
N LEU A 6 29.65 23.22 -59.43
CA LEU A 6 29.75 21.90 -58.81
C LEU A 6 29.98 21.98 -57.30
N LEU A 7 30.82 22.91 -56.84
CA LEU A 7 31.04 23.14 -55.40
C LEU A 7 29.80 23.68 -54.70
N LEU A 8 29.07 24.61 -55.33
CA LEU A 8 27.79 25.11 -54.82
C LEU A 8 26.75 23.98 -54.74
N TYR A 9 26.66 23.12 -55.77
CA TYR A 9 25.75 21.98 -55.75
C TYR A 9 26.08 20.99 -54.62
N PHE A 10 27.36 20.68 -54.42
CA PHE A 10 27.80 19.80 -53.33
C PHE A 10 27.50 20.40 -51.96
N PHE A 11 27.72 21.70 -51.78
CA PHE A 11 27.45 22.39 -50.51
C PHE A 11 25.96 22.43 -50.19
N VAL A 12 25.11 22.72 -51.17
CA VAL A 12 23.65 22.74 -51.01
C VAL A 12 23.11 21.33 -50.74
N PHE A 13 23.60 20.32 -51.47
CA PHE A 13 23.20 18.93 -51.26
C PHE A 13 23.60 18.43 -49.87
N PHE A 14 24.82 18.72 -49.43
CA PHE A 14 25.28 18.33 -48.09
C PHE A 14 24.50 19.04 -46.99
N PHE A 15 24.19 20.33 -47.17
CA PHE A 15 23.36 21.09 -46.24
C PHE A 15 21.95 20.51 -46.13
N PHE A 16 21.30 20.16 -47.25
CA PHE A 16 19.99 19.52 -47.25
C PHE A 16 20.01 18.14 -46.58
N VAL A 17 21.05 17.31 -46.82
CA VAL A 17 21.18 15.99 -46.20
C VAL A 17 21.41 16.08 -44.70
N VAL A 18 22.17 17.08 -44.23
CA VAL A 18 22.42 17.32 -42.79
C VAL A 18 21.16 17.87 -42.11
N VAL A 19 20.45 18.81 -42.72
CA VAL A 19 19.19 19.37 -42.16
C VAL A 19 18.07 18.32 -42.13
N SER A 20 18.03 17.38 -43.10
CA SER A 20 17.06 16.26 -43.13
C SER A 20 17.32 15.18 -42.07
N ARG A 21 18.50 15.18 -41.42
CA ARG A 21 18.89 14.20 -40.39
C ARG A 21 18.94 14.75 -38.99
N VAL A 22 18.51 15.99 -38.76
CA VAL A 22 18.26 16.48 -37.41
C VAL A 22 16.88 15.96 -37.01
N PRO A 23 16.77 14.97 -36.10
CA PRO A 23 15.46 14.62 -35.58
C PRO A 23 14.90 15.89 -34.94
N ALA A 24 13.75 16.36 -35.40
CA ALA A 24 13.03 17.42 -34.72
C ALA A 24 12.94 17.01 -33.25
N PRO A 25 13.37 17.86 -32.29
CA PRO A 25 13.10 17.56 -30.90
C PRO A 25 11.58 17.50 -30.79
N LEU A 26 11.04 16.29 -30.67
CA LEU A 26 9.70 16.09 -30.16
C LEU A 26 9.76 16.62 -28.73
N LEU A 27 9.48 17.92 -28.59
CA LEU A 27 9.01 18.49 -27.35
C LEU A 27 7.69 17.78 -27.08
N LEU A 28 7.76 16.59 -26.48
CA LEU A 28 6.72 16.14 -25.59
C LEU A 28 6.73 17.14 -24.43
N ALA A 29 6.07 18.26 -24.64
CA ALA A 29 5.35 18.87 -23.55
C ALA A 29 4.36 17.79 -23.12
N ALA A 30 4.72 17.04 -22.09
CA ALA A 30 3.73 16.51 -21.18
C ALA A 30 3.05 17.74 -20.59
N ALA A 31 2.13 18.34 -21.36
CA ALA A 31 0.96 18.89 -20.76
C ALA A 31 0.39 17.69 -19.99
N ALA A 32 0.64 17.67 -18.67
CA ALA A 32 -0.36 17.11 -17.80
C ALA A 32 -1.65 17.78 -18.28
N ALA A 33 -2.45 17.04 -19.04
CA ALA A 33 -3.82 17.40 -19.23
C ALA A 33 -4.34 17.47 -17.81
N ASP A 34 -4.42 18.69 -17.28
CA ASP A 34 -5.12 19.03 -16.06
C ASP A 34 -6.58 18.74 -16.39
N GLY A 35 -6.92 17.45 -16.36
CA GLY A 35 -8.23 16.93 -16.70
C GLY A 35 -9.15 17.22 -15.54
N GLY A 36 -9.45 18.50 -15.27
CA GLY A 36 -10.43 18.96 -14.26
C GLY A 36 -10.15 18.56 -12.80
N CYS A 37 -9.17 17.70 -12.58
CA CYS A 37 -8.79 17.11 -11.33
C CYS A 37 -7.80 18.00 -10.60
N THR A 38 -8.24 19.23 -10.34
CA THR A 38 -7.54 20.13 -9.43
C THR A 38 -7.26 19.39 -8.14
N SER A 39 -6.02 19.49 -7.62
CA SER A 39 -5.58 18.90 -6.35
C SER A 39 -6.25 19.60 -5.15
N THR A 40 -7.56 19.69 -5.18
CA THR A 40 -8.40 20.30 -4.17
C THR A 40 -8.76 19.22 -3.17
N THR A 41 -8.41 19.44 -1.91
CA THR A 41 -8.78 18.54 -0.82
C THR A 41 -10.30 18.51 -0.71
N LYS A 42 -10.90 17.32 -0.82
CA LYS A 42 -12.32 17.10 -0.58
C LYS A 42 -12.54 16.43 0.77
N THR A 43 -13.76 16.42 1.28
CA THR A 43 -14.09 15.79 2.57
C THR A 43 -15.08 14.65 2.42
N CYS A 44 -14.86 13.54 3.11
CA CYS A 44 -15.86 12.48 3.32
C CYS A 44 -15.98 12.18 4.82
N GLY A 45 -17.10 12.60 5.42
CA GLY A 45 -17.24 12.57 6.88
C GLY A 45 -16.22 13.48 7.56
N SER A 46 -15.38 12.92 8.41
CA SER A 46 -14.28 13.62 9.08
C SER A 46 -12.95 13.54 8.33
N LEU A 47 -12.86 12.79 7.22
CA LEU A 47 -11.62 12.61 6.48
C LEU A 47 -11.44 13.65 5.39
N ASN A 48 -10.25 14.23 5.35
CA ASN A 48 -9.75 15.01 4.24
C ASN A 48 -9.11 14.07 3.21
N ILE A 49 -9.61 14.14 1.98
CA ILE A 49 -9.19 13.33 0.84
C ILE A 49 -8.47 14.25 -0.15
N SER A 50 -7.17 14.07 -0.26
CA SER A 50 -6.28 14.71 -1.21
C SER A 50 -5.42 13.67 -1.93
N ALA A 51 -4.76 14.08 -3.01
CA ALA A 51 -3.80 13.27 -3.75
C ALA A 51 -2.83 12.55 -2.80
N PRO A 52 -2.54 11.24 -3.02
CA PRO A 52 -2.92 10.42 -4.17
C PRO A 52 -4.31 9.75 -4.06
N PHE A 53 -5.16 10.17 -3.12
CA PHE A 53 -6.53 9.65 -3.01
C PHE A 53 -7.51 10.56 -3.76
N GLY A 54 -8.39 9.95 -4.55
CA GLY A 54 -9.48 10.64 -5.26
C GLY A 54 -10.84 10.12 -4.81
N LEU A 55 -11.77 11.03 -4.49
CA LEU A 55 -13.17 10.68 -4.27
C LEU A 55 -13.83 10.30 -5.61
N VAL A 56 -14.51 9.15 -5.61
CA VAL A 56 -15.35 8.70 -6.72
C VAL A 56 -16.78 9.08 -6.38
N ASP A 57 -17.29 10.13 -7.03
CA ASP A 57 -18.68 10.60 -6.91
C ASP A 57 -19.58 9.79 -7.87
N GLU A 58 -20.80 9.41 -7.45
CA GLU A 58 -21.75 8.66 -8.29
C GLU A 58 -22.36 9.50 -9.42
N SER A 59 -22.30 10.83 -9.33
CA SER A 59 -22.76 11.77 -10.35
C SER A 59 -21.60 12.22 -11.26
N GLU A 60 -21.46 11.50 -12.37
CA GLU A 60 -20.82 11.86 -13.65
C GLU A 60 -19.38 12.47 -13.70
N GLU A 61 -18.61 11.94 -14.65
CA GLU A 61 -17.50 12.56 -15.40
C GLU A 61 -16.21 13.00 -14.69
N ASN A 62 -16.09 12.96 -13.37
CA ASN A 62 -14.81 13.28 -12.71
C ASN A 62 -13.96 12.03 -12.46
N ASN A 63 -13.26 11.61 -13.50
CA ASN A 63 -12.32 10.49 -13.52
C ASN A 63 -11.05 10.69 -12.68
N CYS A 64 -11.15 11.47 -11.60
CA CYS A 64 -10.04 11.81 -10.70
C CYS A 64 -9.54 10.61 -9.91
N GLY A 65 -10.42 9.71 -9.49
CA GLY A 65 -10.03 8.50 -8.78
C GLY A 65 -9.09 7.59 -9.60
N LEU A 66 -9.26 7.55 -10.93
CA LEU A 66 -8.38 6.81 -11.85
C LEU A 66 -7.09 7.58 -12.18
N GLN A 67 -7.10 8.92 -12.13
CA GLN A 67 -5.90 9.75 -12.32
C GLN A 67 -5.02 9.87 -11.06
N MET A 68 -5.61 9.81 -9.86
CA MET A 68 -4.90 10.05 -8.59
C MET A 68 -4.24 8.80 -8.01
N GLY A 69 -4.57 7.62 -8.53
CA GLY A 69 -3.94 6.35 -8.18
C GLY A 69 -4.74 5.51 -7.19
N PHE A 70 -5.39 6.12 -6.20
CA PHE A 70 -6.25 5.42 -5.23
C PHE A 70 -7.67 5.98 -5.17
N GLN A 71 -8.65 5.09 -5.30
CA GLN A 71 -10.07 5.45 -5.29
C GLN A 71 -10.66 5.39 -3.88
N VAL A 72 -11.48 6.37 -3.53
CA VAL A 72 -12.25 6.39 -2.29
C VAL A 72 -13.73 6.58 -2.64
N HIS A 73 -14.58 5.62 -2.25
CA HIS A 73 -16.02 5.74 -2.34
C HIS A 73 -16.58 6.33 -1.04
N CYS A 74 -17.39 7.38 -1.14
CA CYS A 74 -18.04 7.98 0.02
C CYS A 74 -19.53 7.61 0.02
N THR A 75 -19.96 6.73 0.92
CA THR A 75 -21.37 6.34 1.06
C THR A 75 -21.85 6.78 2.44
N ASP A 76 -22.91 7.60 2.48
CA ASP A 76 -23.46 8.14 3.73
C ASP A 76 -22.40 8.80 4.63
N LYS A 77 -21.46 9.53 4.02
CA LYS A 77 -20.29 10.16 4.69
C LYS A 77 -19.29 9.18 5.31
N ILE A 78 -19.38 7.89 4.97
CA ILE A 78 -18.42 6.86 5.36
C ILE A 78 -17.47 6.60 4.18
N PRO A 79 -16.15 6.80 4.36
CA PRO A 79 -15.17 6.58 3.31
C PRO A 79 -14.78 5.11 3.25
N TYR A 80 -14.88 4.52 2.06
CA TYR A 80 -14.47 3.16 1.76
C TYR A 80 -13.38 3.16 0.70
N LEU A 81 -12.38 2.31 0.88
CA LEU A 81 -11.33 2.11 -0.10
C LEU A 81 -11.92 1.42 -1.33
N GLY A 82 -11.75 2.04 -2.50
CA GLY A 82 -12.26 1.54 -3.77
C GLY A 82 -11.37 0.46 -4.36
N PHE A 83 -11.87 -0.76 -4.39
CA PHE A 83 -11.30 -1.89 -5.12
C PHE A 83 -12.21 -2.28 -6.30
N TYR A 84 -11.63 -2.97 -7.30
CA TYR A 84 -12.33 -3.44 -8.50
C TYR A 84 -13.56 -4.34 -8.22
N GLU A 85 -13.73 -4.88 -7.00
CA GLU A 85 -14.89 -5.70 -6.62
C GLU A 85 -15.78 -4.99 -5.59
N ARG A 86 -17.03 -4.70 -5.96
CA ARG A 86 -18.03 -3.98 -5.14
C ARG A 86 -18.44 -4.68 -3.82
N GLN A 87 -18.00 -5.92 -3.60
CA GLN A 87 -18.42 -6.75 -2.46
C GLN A 87 -17.55 -6.59 -1.20
N TYR A 88 -16.34 -6.02 -1.33
CA TYR A 88 -15.39 -5.88 -0.21
C TYR A 88 -15.19 -4.40 0.09
N ARG A 89 -15.53 -3.99 1.30
CA ARG A 89 -15.53 -2.57 1.70
C ARG A 89 -14.68 -2.40 2.95
N LEU A 90 -13.42 -2.05 2.74
CA LEU A 90 -12.55 -1.57 3.82
C LEU A 90 -12.90 -0.12 4.09
N GLN A 91 -13.45 0.16 5.26
CA GLN A 91 -13.68 1.52 5.73
C GLN A 91 -12.33 2.16 6.04
N ILE A 92 -12.10 3.37 5.54
CA ILE A 92 -10.94 4.17 5.89
C ILE A 92 -11.25 4.89 7.20
N LEU A 93 -10.46 4.63 8.23
CA LEU A 93 -10.57 5.28 9.53
C LEU A 93 -9.68 6.53 9.60
N HIS A 94 -8.49 6.46 8.99
CA HIS A 94 -7.54 7.56 8.95
C HIS A 94 -6.56 7.45 7.79
N ILE A 95 -6.07 8.59 7.28
CA ILE A 95 -5.02 8.67 6.25
C ILE A 95 -3.82 9.42 6.84
N PHE A 96 -2.68 8.75 6.97
CA PHE A 96 -1.42 9.33 7.41
C PHE A 96 -0.56 9.69 6.20
N TYR A 97 -0.83 10.85 5.59
CA TYR A 97 -0.09 11.33 4.42
C TYR A 97 1.44 11.37 4.63
N GLY A 98 1.90 11.81 5.81
CA GLY A 98 3.33 11.90 6.12
C GLY A 98 4.05 10.55 6.27
N ASN A 99 3.31 9.48 6.57
CA ASN A 99 3.86 8.14 6.77
C ASN A 99 3.52 7.17 5.64
N PHE A 100 2.80 7.66 4.62
CA PHE A 100 2.26 6.86 3.53
C PHE A 100 1.48 5.63 4.02
N SER A 101 0.66 5.81 5.07
CA SER A 101 -0.14 4.72 5.67
C SER A 101 -1.62 5.05 5.88
N LEU A 102 -2.48 4.03 5.78
CA LEU A 102 -3.92 4.09 5.98
C LEU A 102 -4.28 3.24 7.20
N LEU A 103 -5.11 3.77 8.10
CA LEU A 103 -5.82 2.93 9.06
C LEU A 103 -7.16 2.54 8.45
N VAL A 104 -7.39 1.23 8.31
CA VAL A 104 -8.61 0.69 7.70
C VAL A 104 -9.25 -0.37 8.59
N SER A 105 -10.57 -0.50 8.53
CA SER A 105 -11.31 -1.57 9.20
C SER A 105 -12.27 -2.25 8.23
N ASP A 106 -12.36 -3.58 8.33
CA ASP A 106 -13.38 -4.35 7.63
C ASP A 106 -14.68 -4.27 8.44
N ALA A 107 -15.46 -3.21 8.21
CA ALA A 107 -16.69 -2.92 8.97
C ALA A 107 -17.73 -4.04 8.89
N HIS A 108 -17.68 -4.88 7.84
CA HIS A 108 -18.61 -6.00 7.67
C HIS A 108 -18.28 -7.14 8.63
N LYS A 109 -16.98 -7.42 8.86
CA LYS A 109 -16.56 -8.45 9.81
C LYS A 109 -16.95 -8.18 11.25
N PHE A 110 -17.10 -6.92 11.64
CA PHE A 110 -17.61 -6.60 12.97
C PHE A 110 -19.08 -7.03 13.13
N GLN A 111 -19.88 -6.92 12.07
CA GLN A 111 -21.30 -7.27 12.09
C GLN A 111 -21.53 -8.77 12.22
N ASP A 112 -20.58 -9.58 11.75
CA ASP A 112 -20.62 -11.05 11.83
C ASP A 112 -20.70 -11.58 13.27
N PHE A 113 -20.24 -10.81 14.25
CA PHE A 113 -20.33 -11.17 15.68
C PHE A 113 -21.68 -10.82 16.32
N ASN A 114 -22.61 -10.22 15.57
CA ASN A 114 -23.93 -9.86 16.09
C ASN A 114 -24.86 -11.08 16.09
N ARG A 115 -25.14 -11.60 17.30
CA ARG A 115 -26.05 -12.75 17.51
C ARG A 115 -27.49 -12.48 17.08
N SER A 116 -27.89 -11.23 16.99
CA SER A 116 -29.23 -10.82 16.59
C SER A 116 -29.37 -10.55 15.08
N SER A 117 -28.30 -10.75 14.29
CA SER A 117 -28.36 -10.60 12.84
C SER A 117 -29.10 -11.79 12.20
N GLU A 118 -29.67 -11.59 11.01
CA GLU A 118 -30.35 -12.65 10.25
C GLU A 118 -29.43 -13.83 9.91
N LYS A 119 -28.12 -13.58 9.75
CA LYS A 119 -27.10 -14.61 9.47
C LYS A 119 -26.60 -15.31 10.73
N GLY A 120 -27.02 -14.86 11.91
CA GLY A 120 -26.51 -15.33 13.20
C GLY A 120 -25.07 -14.87 13.45
N CYS A 121 -24.51 -15.35 14.56
CA CYS A 121 -23.13 -15.05 14.93
C CYS A 121 -22.16 -16.02 14.27
N HIS A 122 -21.18 -15.52 13.54
CA HIS A 122 -20.09 -16.33 13.00
C HIS A 122 -18.74 -15.62 13.11
N VAL A 123 -17.68 -16.41 13.16
CA VAL A 123 -16.31 -15.89 13.06
C VAL A 123 -15.97 -15.59 11.60
N PRO A 124 -14.97 -14.73 11.33
CA PRO A 124 -14.50 -14.44 9.98
C PRO A 124 -14.13 -15.71 9.21
N THR A 125 -14.57 -15.81 7.95
CA THR A 125 -14.35 -16.99 7.09
C THR A 125 -13.35 -16.74 5.95
N ALA A 126 -12.96 -15.48 5.74
CA ALA A 126 -11.99 -15.08 4.73
C ALA A 126 -11.04 -14.03 5.32
N ASN A 127 -9.82 -13.98 4.82
CA ASN A 127 -8.85 -12.96 5.19
C ASN A 127 -9.19 -11.63 4.47
N SER A 128 -9.26 -10.51 5.18
CA SER A 128 -9.58 -9.20 4.57
C SER A 128 -8.49 -8.70 3.62
N THR A 129 -7.23 -9.15 3.82
CA THR A 129 -6.11 -8.72 3.00
C THR A 129 -5.83 -9.64 1.83
N SER A 130 -6.50 -10.80 1.71
CA SER A 130 -6.27 -11.69 0.56
C SER A 130 -6.65 -11.04 -0.77
N LYS A 131 -7.49 -10.00 -0.71
CA LYS A 131 -7.90 -9.19 -1.85
C LYS A 131 -7.13 -7.87 -1.97
N LEU A 132 -6.22 -7.61 -1.04
CA LEU A 132 -5.33 -6.46 -1.10
C LEU A 132 -4.15 -6.82 -2.01
N GLY A 133 -4.20 -6.32 -3.23
CA GLY A 133 -3.09 -6.33 -4.16
C GLY A 133 -2.31 -5.01 -4.14
N LEU A 134 -1.35 -4.90 -5.06
CA LEU A 134 -0.72 -3.62 -5.38
C LEU A 134 -1.80 -2.57 -5.69
N PRO A 135 -1.63 -1.32 -5.24
CA PRO A 135 -0.39 -0.71 -4.73
C PRO A 135 -0.25 -0.70 -3.19
N PHE A 136 -1.14 -1.39 -2.47
CA PHE A 136 -1.09 -1.43 -1.01
C PHE A 136 -0.24 -2.58 -0.49
N SER A 137 0.34 -2.39 0.68
CA SER A 137 1.06 -3.43 1.42
C SER A 137 0.63 -3.44 2.88
N ASN A 138 0.78 -4.59 3.53
CA ASN A 138 0.49 -4.70 4.96
C ASN A 138 1.61 -4.04 5.76
N SER A 139 1.25 -3.20 6.73
CA SER A 139 2.22 -2.61 7.65
C SER A 139 2.86 -3.69 8.53
N PRO A 140 4.18 -3.64 8.77
CA PRO A 140 4.85 -4.54 9.73
C PRO A 140 4.38 -4.32 11.18
N LEU A 141 3.64 -3.26 11.47
CA LEU A 141 3.06 -2.99 12.79
C LEU A 141 1.78 -3.79 13.06
N ASN A 142 1.25 -4.46 12.04
CA ASN A 142 0.06 -5.30 12.17
C ASN A 142 0.42 -6.64 12.82
N GLN A 143 -0.48 -7.11 13.67
CA GLN A 143 -0.44 -8.42 14.31
C GLN A 143 -1.59 -9.29 13.81
N ASN A 144 -1.45 -10.60 14.01
CA ASN A 144 -2.51 -11.56 13.71
C ASN A 144 -3.47 -11.73 14.89
N LEU A 145 -4.76 -11.76 14.59
CA LEU A 145 -5.73 -12.56 15.34
C LEU A 145 -6.07 -13.78 14.51
N ILE A 146 -5.94 -14.98 15.09
CA ILE A 146 -6.32 -16.22 14.42
C ILE A 146 -7.65 -16.68 14.99
N PHE A 147 -8.67 -16.69 14.14
CA PHE A 147 -9.99 -17.21 14.46
C PHE A 147 -10.10 -18.67 14.07
N TYR A 148 -10.74 -19.45 14.93
CA TYR A 148 -11.00 -20.87 14.75
C TYR A 148 -12.49 -21.12 14.70
N ASN A 149 -12.91 -21.93 13.74
CA ASN A 149 -14.23 -22.55 13.69
C ASN A 149 -14.03 -24.06 13.69
N CYS A 150 -14.27 -24.70 14.82
CA CYS A 150 -13.95 -26.09 15.05
C CYS A 150 -15.19 -26.99 15.02
N THR A 151 -15.00 -28.21 14.52
CA THR A 151 -16.06 -29.24 14.57
C THR A 151 -16.26 -29.78 15.99
N LYS A 152 -15.25 -29.67 16.85
CA LYS A 152 -15.24 -30.11 18.25
C LYS A 152 -14.42 -29.13 19.09
N ALA A 153 -14.55 -29.22 20.41
CA ALA A 153 -13.71 -28.43 21.31
C ALA A 153 -12.22 -28.76 21.09
N PRO A 154 -11.31 -27.77 21.19
CA PRO A 154 -9.88 -27.97 21.03
C PRO A 154 -9.33 -29.01 22.02
N PRO A 155 -8.23 -29.71 21.67
CA PRO A 155 -7.57 -30.66 22.55
C PRO A 155 -7.21 -30.08 23.94
N PRO A 156 -6.89 -30.94 24.92
CA PRO A 156 -6.43 -30.51 26.24
C PRO A 156 -5.19 -29.59 26.18
N PRO A 157 -4.93 -28.80 27.24
CA PRO A 157 -3.86 -27.78 27.27
C PRO A 157 -2.45 -28.28 26.93
N GLU A 158 -2.21 -29.59 27.02
CA GLU A 158 -0.90 -30.22 26.82
C GLU A 158 -0.38 -30.13 25.37
N THR A 159 -1.28 -29.94 24.38
CA THR A 159 -0.89 -29.79 22.96
C THR A 159 -1.11 -28.38 22.41
N VAL A 160 -1.94 -27.59 23.09
CA VAL A 160 -2.29 -26.21 22.72
C VAL A 160 -2.49 -25.45 24.00
N SER A 161 -1.72 -24.38 24.24
CA SER A 161 -1.93 -23.53 25.42
C SER A 161 -3.36 -22.97 25.38
N ARG A 162 -4.28 -23.57 26.16
CA ARG A 162 -5.67 -23.09 26.25
C ARG A 162 -5.73 -21.69 26.84
N ASP A 163 -4.71 -21.30 27.60
CA ASP A 163 -4.56 -19.95 28.14
C ASP A 163 -4.39 -18.88 27.03
N GLU A 164 -4.03 -19.30 25.81
CA GLU A 164 -3.93 -18.41 24.64
C GLU A 164 -5.19 -18.40 23.77
N LEU A 165 -6.12 -19.35 23.97
CA LEU A 165 -7.36 -19.48 23.23
C LEU A 165 -8.53 -18.86 24.01
N VAL A 166 -9.11 -17.80 23.45
CA VAL A 166 -10.29 -17.15 24.00
C VAL A 166 -11.53 -17.63 23.25
N GLU A 167 -12.57 -18.05 23.97
CA GLU A 167 -13.86 -18.37 23.35
C GLU A 167 -14.51 -17.09 22.80
N THR A 168 -15.01 -17.12 21.57
CA THR A 168 -15.67 -15.94 20.98
C THR A 168 -17.10 -15.80 21.50
N VAL A 169 -17.68 -14.60 21.36
CA VAL A 169 -19.10 -14.33 21.67
C VAL A 169 -20.08 -15.21 20.88
N CYS A 170 -19.66 -15.79 19.75
CA CYS A 170 -20.49 -16.71 18.98
C CYS A 170 -20.64 -18.08 19.65
N ARG A 171 -19.71 -18.46 20.54
CA ARG A 171 -19.63 -19.79 21.16
C ARG A 171 -19.56 -20.88 20.09
N ASN A 172 -20.06 -22.09 20.38
CA ASN A 172 -20.17 -23.19 19.42
C ASN A 172 -18.81 -23.63 18.84
N ASN A 173 -17.83 -23.87 19.72
CA ASN A 173 -16.47 -24.25 19.36
C ASN A 173 -15.75 -23.23 18.46
N THR A 174 -16.03 -21.94 18.67
CA THR A 174 -15.29 -20.85 18.03
C THR A 174 -14.35 -20.17 19.01
N PHE A 175 -13.11 -19.97 18.57
CA PHE A 175 -12.05 -19.43 19.41
C PHE A 175 -11.25 -18.37 18.66
N VAL A 176 -10.53 -17.55 19.41
CA VAL A 176 -9.56 -16.59 18.88
C VAL A 176 -8.27 -16.67 19.70
N ARG A 177 -7.13 -16.54 19.03
CA ARG A 177 -5.84 -16.30 19.70
C ARG A 177 -5.08 -15.16 19.07
N ALA A 178 -4.21 -14.56 19.86
CA ALA A 178 -3.21 -13.64 19.36
C ALA A 178 -2.12 -14.43 18.63
N GLY A 179 -1.72 -13.93 17.47
CA GLY A 179 -0.53 -14.38 16.77
C GLY A 179 0.54 -13.31 16.74
N GLY A 180 1.66 -13.66 16.12
CA GLY A 180 2.76 -12.76 15.83
C GLY A 180 2.41 -11.79 14.70
N GLN A 181 3.47 -11.24 14.10
CA GLN A 181 3.39 -10.25 13.04
C GLN A 181 2.58 -10.73 11.83
N TYR A 182 1.77 -9.83 11.28
CA TYR A 182 0.93 -10.09 10.13
C TYR A 182 1.69 -9.90 8.82
N ASN A 183 1.90 -10.99 8.09
CA ASN A 183 2.69 -10.99 6.84
C ASN A 183 1.84 -11.06 5.56
N GLY A 184 0.51 -11.15 5.67
CA GLY A 184 -0.39 -11.20 4.50
C GLY A 184 -0.61 -12.59 3.90
N ASP A 185 0.25 -13.56 4.18
CA ASP A 185 0.18 -14.93 3.64
C ASP A 185 -0.91 -15.82 4.29
N GLY A 186 -1.74 -15.25 5.18
CA GLY A 186 -2.78 -15.97 5.91
C GLY A 186 -2.27 -16.62 7.19
N VAL A 187 -2.89 -17.76 7.55
CA VAL A 187 -2.54 -18.53 8.75
C VAL A 187 -1.21 -19.25 8.47
N GLY A 188 -0.09 -18.67 8.91
CA GLY A 188 1.23 -19.30 8.76
C GLY A 188 1.37 -20.60 9.57
N GLY A 189 2.37 -21.41 9.21
CA GLY A 189 2.59 -22.81 9.63
C GLY A 189 2.81 -23.15 11.11
N GLY A 190 2.39 -22.29 12.04
CA GLY A 190 2.36 -22.58 13.47
C GLY A 190 0.98 -22.30 14.09
N TYR A 191 0.00 -21.94 13.26
CA TYR A 191 -1.30 -21.51 13.74
C TYR A 191 -2.42 -22.55 13.52
N GLU A 192 -2.12 -23.67 12.88
CA GLU A 192 -3.07 -24.75 12.61
C GLU A 192 -3.55 -25.42 13.90
N LEU A 193 -4.82 -25.80 13.90
CA LEU A 193 -5.46 -26.53 14.98
C LEU A 193 -6.30 -27.66 14.39
N GLU A 194 -6.05 -28.90 14.83
CA GLU A 194 -6.72 -30.07 14.30
C GLU A 194 -8.25 -29.96 14.45
N GLY A 195 -8.98 -30.24 13.37
CA GLY A 195 -10.43 -30.18 13.36
C GLY A 195 -11.03 -28.77 13.30
N CYS A 196 -10.21 -27.74 13.07
CA CYS A 196 -10.63 -26.35 12.98
C CYS A 196 -10.28 -25.71 11.62
N ASN A 197 -11.23 -24.98 11.05
CA ASN A 197 -10.92 -24.00 10.02
C ASN A 197 -10.33 -22.75 10.68
N SER A 198 -9.23 -22.23 10.14
CA SER A 198 -8.46 -21.14 10.75
C SER A 198 -8.38 -19.96 9.80
N ILE A 199 -8.63 -18.74 10.31
CA ILE A 199 -8.56 -17.51 9.51
C ILE A 199 -7.75 -16.45 10.26
N ALA A 200 -6.75 -15.89 9.57
CA ALA A 200 -5.98 -14.75 10.07
C ALA A 200 -6.73 -13.44 9.77
N VAL A 201 -6.79 -12.58 10.78
CA VAL A 201 -7.34 -11.23 10.69
C VAL A 201 -6.27 -10.24 11.15
N PRO A 202 -5.87 -9.27 10.30
CA PRO A 202 -4.91 -8.26 10.70
C PRO A 202 -5.55 -7.29 11.70
N VAL A 203 -4.78 -6.89 12.71
CA VAL A 203 -5.13 -5.82 13.64
C VAL A 203 -3.89 -5.00 13.96
N LEU A 204 -4.06 -3.72 14.28
CA LEU A 204 -2.95 -2.88 14.73
C LEU A 204 -2.55 -3.25 16.16
N GLY A 205 -1.27 -3.58 16.37
CA GLY A 205 -0.73 -3.82 17.71
C GLY A 205 -0.65 -2.55 18.55
N LYS A 206 -0.69 -2.69 19.89
CA LYS A 206 -0.42 -1.57 20.80
C LYS A 206 1.07 -1.22 20.72
N SER A 207 1.36 0.08 20.61
CA SER A 207 2.70 0.64 20.33
C SER A 207 3.81 0.23 21.31
N ASP A 208 3.45 -0.20 22.51
CA ASP A 208 4.40 -0.33 23.64
C ASP A 208 4.97 -1.75 23.79
N SER A 209 4.29 -2.76 23.24
CA SER A 209 4.71 -4.17 23.35
C SER A 209 4.63 -4.96 22.05
N GLY A 210 3.99 -4.40 21.01
CA GLY A 210 3.73 -5.09 19.75
C GLY A 210 2.81 -6.32 19.90
N LYS A 211 2.31 -6.64 21.10
CA LYS A 211 1.45 -7.78 21.36
C LYS A 211 0.00 -7.32 21.50
N VAL A 212 -0.90 -8.07 20.89
CA VAL A 212 -2.35 -7.88 21.05
C VAL A 212 -2.90 -8.90 22.04
N ASN A 213 -3.93 -8.51 22.78
CA ASN A 213 -4.65 -9.43 23.65
C ASN A 213 -5.86 -9.99 22.90
N ALA A 214 -5.95 -11.31 22.79
CA ALA A 214 -7.04 -11.99 22.10
C ALA A 214 -8.40 -11.72 22.75
N SER A 215 -8.46 -11.44 24.05
CA SER A 215 -9.73 -11.08 24.71
C SER A 215 -10.37 -9.81 24.17
N ASP A 216 -9.55 -8.91 23.60
CA ASP A 216 -9.97 -7.60 23.13
C ASP A 216 -10.31 -7.62 21.63
N TYR A 217 -10.48 -8.81 21.03
CA TYR A 217 -10.58 -9.01 19.58
C TYR A 217 -11.66 -8.14 18.91
N LEU A 218 -12.79 -7.89 19.57
CA LEU A 218 -13.86 -7.05 19.03
C LEU A 218 -13.42 -5.59 18.86
N GLU A 219 -12.69 -5.07 19.85
CA GLU A 219 -12.15 -3.71 19.82
C GLU A 219 -11.01 -3.63 18.80
N LEU A 220 -10.12 -4.64 18.77
CA LEU A 220 -9.02 -4.72 17.82
C LEU A 220 -9.50 -4.72 16.37
N ILE A 221 -10.54 -5.50 16.03
CA ILE A 221 -11.14 -5.51 14.69
C ILE A 221 -11.76 -4.16 14.34
N ARG A 222 -12.46 -3.54 15.30
CA ARG A 222 -13.07 -2.22 15.13
C ARG A 222 -12.02 -1.14 14.89
N ASN A 223 -10.93 -1.17 15.63
CA ASN A 223 -9.81 -0.22 15.52
C ASN A 223 -9.02 -0.44 14.22
N GLY A 224 -9.12 -1.62 13.63
CA GLY A 224 -8.62 -1.91 12.29
C GLY A 224 -7.13 -2.24 12.26
N PHE A 225 -6.54 -2.06 11.08
CA PHE A 225 -5.16 -2.41 10.76
C PHE A 225 -4.57 -1.40 9.78
N LEU A 226 -3.23 -1.35 9.70
CA LEU A 226 -2.51 -0.41 8.87
C LEU A 226 -2.17 -0.99 7.50
N LEU A 227 -2.51 -0.26 6.45
CA LEU A 227 -1.95 -0.44 5.12
C LEU A 227 -0.91 0.63 4.85
N THR A 228 0.06 0.32 4.01
CA THR A 228 1.02 1.29 3.48
C THR A 228 0.88 1.38 1.97
N TRP A 229 1.19 2.53 1.40
CA TRP A 229 1.30 2.70 -0.05
C TRP A 229 2.67 3.27 -0.40
N GLN A 230 3.15 3.01 -1.60
CA GLN A 230 4.37 3.64 -2.06
C GLN A 230 4.09 5.04 -2.58
N PRO A 231 4.84 6.07 -2.15
CA PRO A 231 4.74 7.40 -2.73
C PRO A 231 5.17 7.39 -4.20
N PRO A 232 4.62 8.27 -5.05
CA PRO A 232 5.15 8.52 -6.38
C PRO A 232 6.64 8.88 -6.34
N PRO A 233 7.44 8.56 -7.37
CA PRO A 233 8.90 8.78 -7.37
C PRO A 233 9.34 10.21 -7.02
N GLN A 234 8.52 11.22 -7.30
CA GLN A 234 8.79 12.63 -6.98
C GLN A 234 8.82 12.92 -5.46
N GLN A 235 8.13 12.12 -4.65
CA GLN A 235 8.09 12.25 -3.18
C GLN A 235 9.13 11.34 -2.50
N GLN A 236 9.89 10.54 -3.26
CA GLN A 236 10.94 9.65 -2.76
C GLN A 236 12.32 10.31 -2.70
N GLN A 237 12.45 11.61 -3.02
CA GLN A 237 13.74 12.28 -3.00
C GLN A 237 14.32 12.32 -1.57
N PRO A 238 15.55 11.84 -1.36
CA PRO A 238 16.27 12.07 -0.11
C PRO A 238 16.35 13.56 0.14
N GLY A 239 16.05 14.00 1.37
CA GLY A 239 16.20 15.40 1.76
C GLY A 239 17.60 15.93 1.42
N PRO A 240 17.75 17.26 1.21
CA PRO A 240 19.04 17.84 0.85
C PRO A 240 20.12 17.40 1.86
N GLN A 241 21.13 16.68 1.37
CA GLN A 241 22.30 16.34 2.17
C GLN A 241 22.87 17.63 2.77
N PRO A 242 23.23 17.66 4.07
CA PRO A 242 23.92 18.79 4.64
C PRO A 242 25.17 19.07 3.80
N GLN A 243 25.26 20.28 3.24
CA GLN A 243 26.44 20.73 2.53
C GLN A 243 27.62 20.63 3.50
N ALA A 244 28.53 19.69 3.24
CA ALA A 244 29.76 19.56 3.99
C ALA A 244 30.52 20.89 3.85
N ALA A 245 30.68 21.59 4.97
CA ALA A 245 31.51 22.77 5.07
C ALA A 245 32.93 22.40 4.60
N GLY A 246 33.39 23.05 3.54
CA GLY A 246 34.73 22.89 3.01
C GLY A 246 35.77 23.30 4.05
N SER A 247 36.35 22.31 4.73
CA SER A 247 37.60 22.44 5.46
C SER A 247 38.73 22.06 4.51
N GLY A 248 39.61 23.03 4.23
CA GLY A 248 40.78 22.85 3.37
C GLY A 248 41.67 21.69 3.83
N GLY A 249 42.07 20.86 2.87
CA GLY A 249 43.05 19.80 3.06
C GLY A 249 43.85 19.63 1.78
N LYS A 250 45.16 19.90 1.86
CA LYS A 250 46.14 19.76 0.78
C LYS A 250 46.06 18.36 0.15
N PHE A 251 45.96 18.32 -1.18
CA PHE A 251 46.10 17.11 -1.96
C PHE A 251 47.59 16.70 -1.98
N THR A 252 47.93 15.58 -1.36
CA THR A 252 49.22 14.91 -1.55
C THR A 252 49.08 13.86 -2.64
N GLU A 253 49.95 13.98 -3.63
CA GLU A 253 50.05 13.27 -4.89
C GLU A 253 50.51 11.81 -4.71
N TYR A 254 49.62 10.89 -4.34
CA TYR A 254 49.89 9.44 -4.45
C TYR A 254 48.66 8.58 -4.79
N GLY A 255 47.54 9.17 -5.23
CA GLY A 255 46.30 8.45 -5.54
C GLY A 255 46.03 8.15 -7.02
N LEU A 256 46.89 8.62 -7.95
CA LEU A 256 46.57 8.61 -9.39
C LEU A 256 47.01 7.35 -10.15
N VAL A 257 47.65 6.38 -9.48
CA VAL A 257 48.18 5.17 -10.16
C VAL A 257 47.21 3.98 -10.10
N LEU A 258 46.21 3.99 -9.21
CA LEU A 258 45.27 2.86 -9.09
C LEU A 258 44.09 2.90 -10.07
N PHE A 259 43.76 4.05 -10.65
CA PHE A 259 42.62 4.15 -11.58
C PHE A 259 42.91 3.78 -13.03
N LEU A 260 44.18 3.59 -13.42
CA LEU A 260 44.56 3.30 -14.82
C LEU A 260 44.71 1.81 -15.16
N LEU A 261 44.64 0.90 -14.17
CA LEU A 261 44.82 -0.54 -14.43
C LEU A 261 43.52 -1.34 -14.62
N GLU A 262 42.34 -0.74 -14.40
CA GLU A 262 41.06 -1.49 -14.47
C GLU A 262 40.29 -1.28 -15.79
N VAL A 263 40.82 -0.50 -16.74
CA VAL A 263 40.15 -0.22 -18.03
C VAL A 263 40.60 -1.15 -19.17
N HIS A 264 41.51 -2.11 -18.93
CA HIS A 264 42.04 -2.99 -20.00
C HIS A 264 41.62 -4.47 -19.92
N SER A 265 40.51 -4.80 -19.26
CA SER A 265 39.94 -6.16 -19.35
C SER A 265 38.42 -6.18 -19.41
N SER A 266 37.87 -5.83 -20.58
CA SER A 266 36.67 -6.45 -21.18
C SER A 266 36.66 -6.17 -22.68
#